data_AF-A0A379U488-F1
#
_entry.id   AF-A0A379U488-F1
#
_cell.length_a   1.000
_cell.length_b   1.000
_cell.length_c   1.000
_cell.angle_alpha   90.00
_cell.angle_beta   90.00
_cell.angle_gamma   90.00
#
_symmetry.space_group_name_H-M   'P 1'
#
loop_
_entity.id
_entity.type
_entity.pdbx_description
1 polymer ?
#
loop_
_entity_poly.entity_id
_entity_poly.type
_entity_poly.pdbx_seq_one_letter_code
_entity_poly.pdbx_strand_id
1 'polypeptide(L)' 'MLNQDRLLLLTNLTVGKNKKLRLHELLRGFEQRGFYLDNQSTQMLVAFYERMGNVERMSDSGDAVYVRETV' A
#
# COMPACT_ATOMS: atom_id res chain seq x y z
N MET A 1 5.65 -3.25 18.08
CA MET A 1 6.14 -3.69 16.76
C MET A 1 5.00 -3.65 15.74
N LEU A 2 5.28 -3.19 14.53
CA LEU A 2 4.36 -3.30 13.41
C LEU A 2 4.42 -4.74 12.90
N ASN A 3 3.28 -5.39 12.71
CA ASN A 3 3.19 -6.73 12.14
C ASN A 3 2.26 -6.71 10.91
N GLN A 4 2.16 -7.84 10.23
CA GLN A 4 1.38 -7.98 9.00
C GLN A 4 -0.09 -7.55 9.20
N ASP A 5 -0.75 -8.01 10.25
CA ASP A 5 -2.17 -7.70 10.49
C ASP A 5 -2.42 -6.20 10.70
N ARG A 6 -1.53 -5.52 11.43
CA ARG A 6 -1.60 -4.07 11.63
C ARG A 6 -1.37 -3.30 10.34
N LEU A 7 -0.46 -3.78 9.50
CA LEU A 7 -0.21 -3.18 8.19
C LEU A 7 -1.43 -3.32 7.28
N LEU A 8 -2.02 -4.52 7.19
CA LEU A 8 -3.23 -4.78 6.40
C LEU A 8 -4.43 -3.97 6.89
N LEU A 9 -4.61 -3.86 8.22
CA LEU A 9 -5.63 -2.98 8.78
C LEU A 9 -5.43 -1.52 8.36
N LEU A 10 -4.19 -1.01 8.44
CA LEU A 10 -3.88 0.34 8.00
C LEU A 10 -4.13 0.52 6.48
N THR A 11 -3.78 -0.48 5.67
CA THR A 11 -4.09 -0.53 4.23
C THR A 11 -5.58 -0.41 3.98
N ASN A 12 -6.40 -1.26 4.60
CA ASN A 12 -7.85 -1.25 4.45
C ASN A 12 -8.49 0.05 4.94
N LEU A 13 -8.04 0.58 6.07
CA LEU A 13 -8.51 1.87 6.59
C LEU A 13 -8.17 3.04 5.66
N THR A 14 -7.12 2.91 4.87
CA THR A 14 -6.68 3.94 3.92
C THR A 14 -7.39 3.80 2.58
N VAL A 15 -7.51 2.58 2.07
CA VAL A 15 -8.28 2.28 0.85
C VAL A 15 -9.76 2.63 1.05
N GLY A 16 -10.30 2.35 2.24
CA GLY A 16 -11.65 2.74 2.64
C GLY A 16 -12.71 2.13 1.74
N LYS A 17 -13.54 2.96 1.12
CA LYS A 17 -14.61 2.51 0.19
C LYS A 17 -14.14 2.39 -1.26
N ASN A 18 -12.86 2.65 -1.55
CA ASN A 18 -12.32 2.56 -2.89
C ASN A 18 -11.97 1.10 -3.22
N LYS A 19 -12.07 0.69 -4.49
CA LYS A 19 -11.64 -0.67 -4.91
C LYS A 19 -10.11 -0.84 -4.86
N LYS A 20 -9.38 0.25 -5.11
CA LYS A 20 -7.91 0.31 -5.11
C LYS A 20 -7.46 1.76 -5.00
N LEU A 21 -6.23 1.96 -4.55
CA LEU A 21 -5.54 3.25 -4.55
C LEU A 21 -4.21 3.13 -5.28
N ARG A 22 -3.73 4.23 -5.87
CA ARG A 22 -2.32 4.29 -6.30
C ARG A 22 -1.42 4.26 -5.05
N LEU A 23 -0.23 3.67 -5.17
CA LEU A 23 0.72 3.57 -4.07
C LEU A 23 0.98 4.93 -3.40
N HIS A 24 1.16 6.01 -4.18
CA HIS A 24 1.39 7.34 -3.63
C HIS A 24 0.17 7.89 -2.86
N GLU A 25 -1.06 7.49 -3.20
CA GLU A 25 -2.26 7.87 -2.46
C GLU A 25 -2.38 7.09 -1.16
N LEU A 26 -2.04 5.81 -1.19
CA LEU A 26 -1.95 4.96 -0.01
C LEU A 26 -0.94 5.52 0.99
N LEU A 27 0.27 5.88 0.53
CA LEU A 27 1.30 6.48 1.37
C LEU A 27 0.84 7.81 1.99
N ARG A 28 0.20 8.69 1.21
CA ARG A 28 -0.37 9.93 1.76
C ARG A 28 -1.44 9.65 2.83
N GLY A 29 -2.26 8.63 2.65
CA GLY A 29 -3.25 8.24 3.65
C GLY A 29 -2.63 7.66 4.92
N PHE A 30 -1.46 7.01 4.81
CA PHE A 30 -0.66 6.58 5.96
C PHE A 30 -0.10 7.79 6.71
N GLU A 31 0.47 8.75 6.00
CA GLU A 31 1.02 9.99 6.57
C GLU A 31 -0.05 10.80 7.31
N GLN A 32 -1.26 10.90 6.74
CA GLN A 32 -2.41 11.55 7.40
C GLN A 32 -2.82 10.87 8.72
N ARG A 33 -2.43 9.62 8.93
CA ARG A 33 -2.67 8.84 10.16
C ARG A 33 -1.42 8.79 11.05
N GLY A 34 -0.39 9.59 10.75
CA GLY A 34 0.86 9.67 11.50
C GLY A 34 1.85 8.53 11.20
N PHE A 35 1.62 7.75 10.14
CA PHE A 35 2.49 6.64 9.76
C PHE A 35 3.37 7.04 8.58
N TYR A 36 4.64 7.32 8.86
CA TYR A 36 5.62 7.74 7.87
C TYR A 36 6.60 6.61 7.57
N LEU A 37 6.91 6.43 6.29
CA LEU A 37 7.86 5.43 5.81
C LEU A 37 9.02 6.12 5.12
N ASP A 38 10.23 5.63 5.38
CA ASP A 38 11.37 5.99 4.56
C ASP A 38 11.32 5.25 3.21
N ASN A 39 12.26 5.59 2.32
CA ASN A 39 12.33 4.99 1.00
C ASN A 39 12.53 3.48 1.05
N GLN A 40 13.36 2.98 1.98
CA GLN A 40 13.62 1.55 2.11
C GLN A 40 12.37 0.79 2.56
N SER A 41 11.67 1.31 3.56
CA SER A 41 10.42 0.75 4.08
C SER A 41 9.31 0.81 3.03
N THR A 42 9.29 1.85 2.21
CA THR A 42 8.37 1.96 1.07
C THR A 42 8.62 0.87 0.04
N GLN A 43 9.89 0.57 -0.29
CA GLN A 43 10.22 -0.53 -1.20
C GLN A 43 9.84 -1.90 -0.61
N MET A 44 10.09 -2.12 0.68
CA MET A 44 9.65 -3.33 1.38
C MET A 44 8.13 -3.48 1.39
N LEU A 45 7.40 -2.37 1.54
CA LEU A 45 5.94 -2.34 1.49
C LEU A 45 5.41 -2.73 0.11
N VAL A 46 6.02 -2.23 -0.97
CA VAL A 46 5.68 -2.64 -2.35
C VAL A 46 5.89 -4.13 -2.52
N ALA A 47 7.08 -4.63 -2.18
CA ALA A 47 7.39 -6.05 -2.29
C ALA A 47 6.45 -6.92 -1.43
N PHE A 48 6.00 -6.40 -0.28
CA PHE A 48 5.01 -7.06 0.56
C PHE A 48 3.67 -7.21 -0.18
N TYR A 49 3.14 -6.14 -0.77
CA TYR A 49 1.87 -6.22 -1.51
C TYR A 49 1.99 -7.08 -2.77
N GLU A 50 3.15 -7.10 -3.44
CA GLU A 50 3.37 -8.00 -4.57
C GLU A 50 3.31 -9.47 -4.16
N ARG A 51 3.95 -9.85 -3.03
CA ARG A 51 3.88 -11.21 -2.50
C ARG A 51 2.46 -11.61 -2.09
N MET A 52 1.65 -10.66 -1.64
CA MET A 52 0.24 -10.87 -1.26
C MET A 52 -0.69 -10.98 -2.49
N GLY A 53 -0.21 -10.61 -3.69
CA GLY A 53 -1.03 -10.62 -4.91
C GLY A 53 -2.09 -9.51 -4.97
N ASN A 54 -2.01 -8.50 -4.10
CA ASN A 54 -2.96 -7.38 -4.04
C ASN A 54 -2.46 -6.11 -4.76
N VAL A 55 -1.53 -6.28 -5.71
CA VAL A 55 -0.99 -5.21 -6.56
C VAL A 55 -1.43 -5.38 -8.01
N GLU A 56 -1.83 -4.28 -8.63
CA GLU A 56 -1.93 -4.16 -10.08
C GLU A 56 -0.88 -3.19 -10.61
N ARG A 57 -0.07 -3.64 -11.58
CA ARG A 57 0.84 -2.77 -12.34
C ARG A 57 0.13 -2.38 -13.63
N MET A 58 -0.01 -1.09 -13.90
CA MET A 58 -0.73 -0.57 -15.08
C MET A 58 0.18 0.17 -16.07
N SER A 59 1.51 -0.01 -15.99
CA SER A 59 2.45 0.55 -16.98
C SER A 59 3.41 -0.53 -17.47
N ASP A 60 3.69 -0.54 -18.78
CA ASP A 60 4.77 -1.33 -19.38
C ASP A 60 6.15 -0.91 -18.85
N SER A 61 6.26 0.30 -18.28
CA SER A 61 7.43 0.78 -17.53
C SER A 61 7.47 0.35 -16.06
N GLY A 62 6.37 -0.17 -15.50
CA GLY A 62 6.26 -0.59 -14.10
C GLY A 62 5.98 0.52 -13.08
N ASP A 63 5.91 1.79 -13.48
CA ASP A 63 5.86 2.95 -12.56
C ASP A 63 4.51 3.14 -11.83
N ALA A 64 3.41 2.68 -12.44
CA ALA A 64 2.08 2.81 -11.85
C ALA A 64 1.70 1.55 -11.07
N VAL A 65 1.85 1.61 -9.74
CA VAL A 65 1.47 0.54 -8.79
C VAL A 65 0.16 0.92 -8.10
N TYR A 66 -0.83 0.04 -8.19
CA TYR A 66 -2.09 0.16 -7.46
C TYR A 66 -2.21 -0.95 -6.42
N VAL A 67 -2.69 -0.60 -5.22
CA VAL A 67 -2.94 -1.54 -4.13
C VAL A 67 -4.44 -1.69 -3.95
N ARG A 68 -4.93 -2.93 -4.00
CA ARG A 68 -6.33 -3.28 -3.75
C ARG A 68 -6.60 -3.36 -2.24
N GLU A 69 -7.86 -3.21 -1.85
CA GLU A 69 -8.30 -3.62 -0.51
C GLU A 69 -7.98 -5.11 -0.29
N THR A 70 -7.73 -5.47 0.97
CA THR A 70 -7.41 -6.84 1.38
C THR A 70 -8.49 -7.35 2.31
N VAL A 71 -9.36 -8.25 1.81
CA VAL A 71 -10.47 -8.92 2.53
C VAL A 71 -11.49 -8.00 3.19
#